data_AF-A0A352RXQ0-F1
#
_entry.id   AF-A0A352RXQ0-F1
#
_cell.length_a   1.000
_cell.length_b   1.000
_cell.length_c   1.000
_cell.angle_alpha   90.00
_cell.angle_beta   90.00
_cell.angle_gamma   90.00
#
_symmetry.space_group_name_H-M   'P 1'
#
loop_
_entity.id
_entity.type
_entity.pdbx_description
1 polymer ?
#
loop_
_entity_poly.entity_id
_entity_poly.type
_entity_poly.pdbx_seq_one_letter_code
_entity_poly.pdbx_strand_id
1 'polypeptide(L)'
;MAYSFTEKKRIRKSFAKRATVHQVPFLLATQIESYTQFLQAETPPARRKSEGLQAAFNAIFPISSHNGLARMEFVSYHLSNPPFDVKECQQRGLTFHSALRAKVRLIINDRENPGKVKEVKEQEVYMGEIPLM
;
A
#
# COMPACT_ATOMS: atom_id res chain seq x y z
N MET A 1 29.43 29.38 -0.91
CA MET A 1 28.62 28.33 -0.25
C MET A 1 28.64 28.60 1.24
N ALA A 2 27.48 28.80 1.86
CA ALA A 2 27.40 28.91 3.31
C ALA A 2 27.52 27.50 3.90
N TYR A 3 28.52 27.27 4.75
CA TYR A 3 28.67 26.01 5.47
C TYR A 3 27.53 25.83 6.48
N SER A 4 27.02 24.61 6.61
CA SER A 4 26.13 24.23 7.70
C SER A 4 26.85 24.30 9.05
N PHE A 5 26.06 24.30 10.13
CA PHE A 5 26.60 24.39 11.49
C PHE A 5 27.59 23.25 11.82
N THR A 6 27.34 22.04 11.32
CA THR A 6 28.20 20.88 11.55
C THR A 6 29.45 20.91 10.67
N GLU A 7 29.36 21.38 9.42
CA GLU A 7 30.52 21.52 8.53
C GLU A 7 31.53 22.54 9.03
N LYS A 8 31.06 23.62 9.68
CA LYS A 8 31.95 24.64 10.30
C LYS A 8 32.86 24.06 11.38
N LYS A 9 32.44 22.99 12.07
CA LYS A 9 33.26 22.35 13.12
C LYS A 9 34.48 21.62 12.58
N ARG A 10 34.42 21.10 11.35
CA ARG A 10 35.54 20.40 10.70
C ARG A 10 35.42 20.48 9.19
N ILE A 11 36.19 21.39 8.60
CA ILE A 11 36.19 21.63 7.15
C ILE A 11 37.02 20.54 6.44
N ARG A 12 36.40 19.83 5.49
CA ARG A 12 37.11 18.91 4.58
C ARG A 12 37.44 19.65 3.28
N LYS A 13 38.74 19.87 3.01
CA LYS A 13 39.20 20.49 1.76
C LYS A 13 38.93 19.56 0.58
N SER A 14 38.23 20.05 -0.45
CA SER A 14 38.00 19.36 -1.72
C SER A 14 38.95 19.90 -2.80
N PHE A 15 39.51 19.00 -3.61
CA PHE A 15 40.36 19.33 -4.77
C PHE A 15 39.62 19.17 -6.11
N ALA A 16 38.29 18.97 -6.07
CA ALA A 16 37.49 18.79 -7.26
C ALA A 16 37.60 20.03 -8.17
N LYS A 17 37.94 19.80 -9.44
CA LYS A 17 38.09 20.86 -10.46
C LYS A 17 36.80 21.10 -11.25
N ARG A 18 35.88 20.12 -11.24
CA ARG A 18 34.57 20.20 -11.91
C ARG A 18 33.49 20.59 -10.91
N ALA A 19 32.58 21.45 -11.33
CA ALA A 19 31.40 21.78 -10.54
C ALA A 19 30.44 20.57 -10.49
N THR A 20 29.79 20.37 -9.35
CA THR A 20 28.67 19.43 -9.21
C THR A 20 27.44 20.03 -9.89
N VAL A 21 27.09 19.52 -11.07
CA VAL A 21 25.93 20.00 -11.85
C VAL A 21 24.62 19.42 -11.34
N HIS A 22 24.67 18.20 -10.80
CA HIS A 22 23.53 17.54 -10.20
C HIS A 22 23.86 17.09 -8.78
N GLN A 23 22.90 17.22 -7.87
CA GLN A 23 23.05 16.76 -6.50
C GLN A 23 22.91 15.24 -6.45
N VAL A 24 23.60 14.62 -5.50
CA VAL A 24 23.44 13.19 -5.24
C VAL A 24 21.99 12.96 -4.80
N PRO A 25 21.25 12.05 -5.45
CA PRO A 25 19.88 11.77 -5.08
C PRO A 25 19.81 11.05 -3.74
N PHE A 26 18.60 10.93 -3.19
CA PHE A 26 18.39 10.14 -1.99
C PHE A 26 18.67 8.67 -2.29
N LEU A 27 19.74 8.13 -1.67
CA LEU A 27 20.28 6.82 -2.05
C LEU A 27 19.35 5.63 -1.72
N LEU A 28 18.37 5.84 -0.84
CA LEU A 28 17.36 4.84 -0.46
C LEU A 28 16.04 5.01 -1.20
N ALA A 29 15.96 5.97 -2.14
CA ALA A 29 14.74 6.32 -2.86
C ALA A 29 14.10 5.09 -3.53
N THR A 30 14.86 4.27 -4.23
CA THR A 30 14.33 3.11 -4.96
C THR A 30 13.54 2.16 -4.07
N GLN A 31 14.01 1.86 -2.86
CA GLN A 31 13.33 0.95 -1.93
C GLN A 31 12.06 1.59 -1.38
N ILE A 32 12.17 2.84 -0.93
CA ILE A 32 11.07 3.59 -0.32
C ILE A 32 9.95 3.85 -1.33
N GLU A 33 10.30 4.33 -2.51
CA GLU A 33 9.35 4.67 -3.56
C GLU A 33 8.65 3.41 -4.09
N SER A 34 9.39 2.33 -4.34
CA SER A 34 8.81 1.06 -4.80
C SER A 34 7.78 0.51 -3.81
N TYR A 35 8.12 0.45 -2.52
CA TYR A 35 7.21 -0.08 -1.51
C TYR A 35 6.01 0.84 -1.24
N THR A 36 6.24 2.16 -1.29
CA THR A 36 5.16 3.15 -1.20
C THR A 36 4.18 3.02 -2.37
N GLN A 37 4.68 2.79 -3.59
CA GLN A 37 3.85 2.53 -4.78
C GLN A 37 3.08 1.22 -4.67
N PHE A 38 3.70 0.18 -4.09
CA PHE A 38 3.02 -1.10 -3.86
C PHE A 38 1.83 -0.96 -2.89
N LEU A 39 2.03 -0.29 -1.75
CA LEU A 39 1.01 -0.18 -0.71
C LEU A 39 -0.05 0.91 -0.97
N GLN A 40 0.36 2.06 -1.50
CA GLN A 40 -0.46 3.28 -1.63
C GLN A 40 -1.21 3.65 -0.33
N ALA A 41 -0.61 3.40 0.83
CA ALA A 41 -1.24 3.52 2.15
C ALA A 41 -1.80 4.93 2.41
N GLU A 42 -1.01 5.95 2.11
CA GLU A 42 -1.35 7.37 2.31
C GLU A 42 -2.20 7.96 1.17
N THR A 43 -2.55 7.16 0.16
CA THR A 43 -3.36 7.63 -0.97
C THR A 43 -4.83 7.28 -0.73
N PRO A 44 -5.75 8.28 -0.73
CA PRO A 44 -7.18 8.02 -0.61
C PRO A 44 -7.66 7.05 -1.70
N PRO A 45 -8.59 6.11 -1.40
CA PRO A 45 -9.03 5.09 -2.35
C PRO A 45 -9.42 5.64 -3.74
N ALA A 46 -10.10 6.79 -3.79
CA ALA A 46 -10.54 7.43 -5.03
C ALA A 46 -9.41 7.96 -5.93
N ARG A 47 -8.18 8.10 -5.40
CA ARG A 47 -7.00 8.61 -6.14
C ARG A 47 -5.93 7.53 -6.34
N ARG A 48 -6.17 6.30 -5.90
CA ARG A 48 -5.21 5.21 -6.06
C ARG A 48 -5.06 4.84 -7.54
N LYS A 49 -3.82 4.66 -7.96
CA LYS A 49 -3.51 4.15 -9.29
C LYS A 49 -3.71 2.64 -9.32
N SER A 50 -3.97 2.08 -10.50
CA SER A 50 -4.07 0.62 -10.68
C SER A 50 -2.68 -0.02 -10.70
N GLU A 51 -1.98 0.06 -9.57
CA GLU A 51 -0.63 -0.45 -9.32
C GLU A 51 -0.60 -1.15 -7.94
N GLY A 52 0.37 -2.03 -7.70
CA GLY A 52 0.54 -2.69 -6.40
C GLY A 52 -0.69 -3.47 -5.92
N LEU A 53 -1.09 -3.25 -4.66
CA LEU A 53 -2.27 -3.88 -4.07
C LEU A 53 -3.55 -3.54 -4.84
N GLN A 54 -3.71 -2.30 -5.30
CA GLN A 54 -4.88 -1.89 -6.06
C GLN A 54 -4.99 -2.67 -7.39
N ALA A 55 -3.87 -2.84 -8.10
CA ALA A 55 -3.83 -3.66 -9.32
C ALA A 55 -4.18 -5.12 -9.02
N ALA A 56 -3.63 -5.68 -7.95
CA ALA A 56 -3.88 -7.08 -7.58
C ALA A 56 -5.37 -7.33 -7.27
N PHE A 57 -6.03 -6.43 -6.53
CA PHE A 57 -7.47 -6.53 -6.29
C PHE A 57 -8.28 -6.38 -7.58
N ASN A 58 -7.96 -5.38 -8.42
CA ASN A 58 -8.64 -5.17 -9.70
C ASN A 58 -8.46 -6.34 -10.69
N ALA A 59 -7.35 -7.09 -10.59
CA ALA A 59 -7.10 -8.23 -11.47
C ALA A 59 -7.93 -9.47 -11.08
N ILE A 60 -8.23 -9.64 -9.79
CA ILE A 60 -8.96 -10.80 -9.27
C ILE A 60 -10.47 -10.54 -9.26
N PHE A 61 -10.89 -9.32 -8.98
CA PHE A 61 -12.30 -8.94 -8.86
C PHE A 61 -12.83 -8.33 -10.17
N PRO A 62 -14.11 -8.55 -10.51
CA PRO A 62 -15.12 -9.27 -9.72
C PRO A 62 -15.01 -10.79 -9.81
N ILE A 63 -15.31 -11.47 -8.71
CA ILE A 63 -15.38 -12.94 -8.65
C ILE A 63 -16.85 -13.36 -8.75
N SER A 64 -17.21 -14.14 -9.77
CA SER A 64 -18.56 -14.67 -9.94
C SER A 64 -18.66 -16.13 -9.49
N SER A 65 -19.79 -16.50 -8.86
CA SER A 65 -20.10 -17.89 -8.59
C SER A 65 -20.34 -18.67 -9.88
N HIS A 66 -20.06 -19.98 -9.86
CA HIS A 66 -20.22 -20.84 -11.04
C HIS A 66 -21.66 -20.85 -11.59
N ASN A 67 -22.66 -20.69 -10.72
CA ASN A 67 -24.08 -20.63 -11.09
C ASN A 67 -24.58 -19.22 -11.46
N GLY A 68 -23.72 -18.20 -11.43
CA GLY A 68 -24.09 -16.81 -11.75
C GLY A 68 -25.04 -16.11 -10.77
N LEU A 69 -25.43 -16.78 -9.68
CA LEU A 69 -26.36 -16.23 -8.67
C LEU A 69 -25.68 -15.29 -7.67
N ALA A 70 -24.35 -15.27 -7.61
CA ALA A 70 -23.61 -14.37 -6.74
C ALA A 70 -22.39 -13.81 -7.46
N ARG A 71 -22.09 -12.54 -7.21
CA ARG A 71 -20.84 -11.89 -7.61
C ARG A 71 -20.28 -11.09 -6.45
N MET A 72 -18.98 -11.15 -6.26
CA MET A 72 -18.25 -10.37 -5.29
C MET A 72 -17.46 -9.29 -6.00
N GLU A 73 -17.63 -8.05 -5.57
CA GLU A 73 -16.96 -6.86 -6.10
C GLU A 73 -16.01 -6.31 -5.04
N PHE A 74 -14.85 -5.85 -5.49
CA PHE A 74 -13.92 -5.12 -4.64
C PHE A 74 -14.29 -3.63 -4.62
N VAL A 75 -14.39 -3.04 -3.42
CA VAL A 75 -14.73 -1.61 -3.25
C VAL A 75 -13.48 -0.80 -2.93
N SER A 76 -12.74 -1.21 -1.89
CA SER A 76 -11.51 -0.53 -1.44
C SER A 76 -10.75 -1.40 -0.46
N TYR A 77 -9.48 -1.10 -0.20
CA TYR A 77 -8.73 -1.68 0.93
C TYR A 77 -8.18 -0.59 1.85
N HIS A 78 -7.84 -0.96 3.07
CA HIS A 78 -7.01 -0.14 3.95
C HIS A 78 -6.05 -1.02 4.76
N LEU A 79 -4.98 -0.38 5.22
CA LEU A 79 -3.98 -0.97 6.09
C LEU A 79 -4.23 -0.43 7.50
N SER A 80 -4.32 -1.32 8.47
CA SER A 80 -4.47 -0.93 9.89
C SER A 80 -3.15 -0.44 10.46
N ASN A 81 -3.19 0.28 11.57
CA ASN A 81 -1.95 0.60 12.28
C ASN A 81 -1.25 -0.69 12.75
N PRO A 82 0.09 -0.75 12.69
CA PRO A 82 0.83 -1.87 13.22
C PRO A 82 0.57 -2.01 14.73
N PRO A 83 0.43 -3.24 15.26
CA PRO A 83 0.12 -3.45 16.68
C PRO A 83 1.26 -3.06 17.62
N PHE A 84 2.50 -3.12 17.13
CA PHE A 84 3.73 -2.81 17.86
C PHE A 84 4.66 -1.97 16.99
N ASP A 85 5.57 -1.23 17.61
CA ASP A 85 6.60 -0.50 16.90
C ASP A 85 7.78 -1.41 16.50
N VAL A 86 8.71 -0.88 15.72
CA VAL A 86 9.86 -1.64 15.22
C VAL A 86 10.75 -2.19 16.35
N LYS A 87 10.91 -1.43 17.45
CA LYS A 87 11.79 -1.84 18.56
C LYS A 87 11.18 -2.99 19.36
N GLU A 88 9.88 -2.91 19.64
CA GLU A 88 9.14 -3.97 20.32
C GLU A 88 9.10 -5.24 19.47
N CYS A 89 8.89 -5.13 18.15
CA CYS A 89 8.96 -6.27 17.24
C CYS A 89 10.34 -6.94 17.30
N GLN A 90 11.43 -6.17 17.27
CA GLN A 90 12.80 -6.70 17.37
C GLN A 90 13.06 -7.40 18.71
N GLN A 91 12.63 -6.82 19.83
CA GLN A 91 12.82 -7.41 21.17
C GLN A 91 12.04 -8.71 21.35
N ARG A 92 10.84 -8.80 20.77
CA ARG A 92 9.94 -9.96 20.90
C ARG A 92 10.15 -11.01 19.81
N GLY A 93 10.97 -10.73 18.79
CA GLY A 93 11.15 -11.61 17.63
C GLY A 93 9.91 -11.69 16.73
N LEU A 94 9.13 -10.61 16.67
CA LEU A 94 7.93 -10.49 15.83
C LEU A 94 8.26 -9.80 14.49
N THR A 95 7.42 -10.01 13.49
CA THR A 95 7.49 -9.24 12.24
C THR A 95 6.81 -7.88 12.44
N PHE A 96 7.37 -6.81 11.88
CA PHE A 96 6.69 -5.51 11.84
C PHE A 96 5.73 -5.50 10.64
N HIS A 97 4.42 -5.50 10.89
CA HIS A 97 3.39 -5.67 9.86
C HIS A 97 2.12 -4.84 10.13
N SER A 98 1.30 -4.69 9.09
CA SER A 98 -0.04 -4.11 9.15
C SER A 98 -1.08 -5.13 8.69
N ALA A 99 -2.25 -5.11 9.32
CA ALA A 99 -3.41 -5.88 8.87
C ALA A 99 -4.04 -5.24 7.63
N LEU A 100 -4.09 -6.00 6.53
CA LEU A 100 -4.80 -5.60 5.31
C LEU A 100 -6.27 -5.97 5.42
N ARG A 101 -7.14 -4.98 5.26
CA ARG A 101 -8.59 -5.15 5.27
C ARG A 101 -9.19 -4.68 3.96
N ALA A 102 -9.99 -5.51 3.32
CA ALA A 102 -10.67 -5.18 2.07
C ALA A 102 -12.17 -5.05 2.31
N LYS A 103 -12.73 -3.94 1.84
CA LYS A 103 -14.17 -3.74 1.73
C LYS A 103 -14.65 -4.39 0.44
N VAL A 104 -15.46 -5.42 0.57
CA VAL A 104 -16.02 -6.18 -0.54
C VAL A 104 -17.54 -6.09 -0.52
N ARG A 105 -18.14 -6.16 -1.71
CA ARG A 105 -19.58 -6.14 -1.90
C ARG A 105 -20.03 -7.44 -2.54
N LEU A 106 -20.83 -8.20 -1.82
CA LEU A 106 -21.50 -9.40 -2.33
C LEU A 106 -22.85 -9.00 -2.91
N ILE A 107 -23.07 -9.30 -4.18
CA ILE A 107 -24.32 -9.06 -4.89
C ILE A 107 -24.92 -10.42 -5.22
N ILE A 108 -26.12 -10.67 -4.71
CA ILE A 108 -26.90 -11.89 -4.93
C ILE A 108 -27.99 -11.56 -5.94
N ASN A 109 -28.00 -12.29 -7.05
CA ASN A 109 -28.99 -12.15 -8.11
C ASN A 109 -30.23 -13.00 -7.79
N ASP A 110 -31.39 -12.55 -8.25
CA ASP A 110 -32.61 -13.34 -8.17
C ASP A 110 -32.55 -14.54 -9.12
N ARG A 111 -32.98 -15.70 -8.64
CA ARG A 111 -33.02 -16.95 -9.42
C ARG A 111 -34.21 -16.97 -10.37
N GLU A 112 -35.32 -16.32 -10.00
CA GLU A 112 -36.56 -16.33 -10.76
C GLU A 112 -36.62 -15.21 -11.81
N ASN A 113 -35.92 -14.10 -11.56
CA ASN A 113 -35.86 -12.95 -12.46
C ASN A 113 -34.41 -12.65 -12.89
N PRO A 114 -33.94 -13.21 -14.02
CA PRO A 114 -32.60 -12.96 -14.54
C PRO A 114 -32.35 -11.46 -14.71
N GLY A 115 -31.28 -10.95 -14.08
CA GLY A 115 -30.87 -9.54 -14.16
C GLY A 115 -31.38 -8.63 -13.03
N LYS A 116 -32.29 -9.11 -12.16
CA LYS A 116 -32.63 -8.38 -10.92
C LYS A 116 -31.71 -8.77 -9.78
N VAL A 117 -31.17 -7.76 -9.10
CA VAL A 117 -30.42 -7.92 -7.87
C VAL A 117 -31.41 -8.17 -6.73
N LYS A 118 -31.24 -9.29 -6.02
CA LYS A 118 -32.04 -9.64 -4.85
C LYS A 118 -31.51 -8.96 -3.59
N GLU A 119 -30.19 -9.03 -3.38
CA GLU A 119 -29.57 -8.52 -2.15
C GLU A 119 -28.15 -8.02 -2.42
N VAL A 120 -27.77 -6.96 -1.71
CA VAL A 120 -26.40 -6.42 -1.72
C VAL A 120 -25.92 -6.33 -0.28
N LYS A 121 -24.81 -7.00 0.04
CA LYS A 121 -24.14 -6.91 1.34
C LYS A 121 -22.74 -6.36 1.14
N GLU A 122 -22.41 -5.31 1.88
CA GLU A 122 -21.07 -4.74 1.88
C GLU A 122 -20.45 -5.00 3.25
N GLN A 123 -19.27 -5.62 3.25
CA GLN A 123 -18.57 -5.97 4.48
C GLN A 123 -17.07 -5.80 4.32
N GLU A 124 -16.43 -5.52 5.44
CA GLU A 124 -14.99 -5.45 5.55
C GLU A 124 -14.42 -6.80 6.01
N VAL A 125 -13.50 -7.33 5.23
CA VAL A 125 -12.90 -8.66 5.43
C VAL A 125 -11.41 -8.50 5.66
N TYR A 126 -10.90 -9.23 6.65
CA TYR A 126 -9.47 -9.33 6.91
C TYR A 126 -8.80 -10.21 5.86
N MET A 127 -7.79 -9.68 5.17
CA MET A 127 -7.10 -10.34 4.06
C MET A 127 -5.72 -10.89 4.44
N GLY A 128 -5.27 -10.69 5.69
CA GLY A 128 -3.96 -11.10 6.17
C GLY A 128 -3.08 -9.93 6.60
N GLU A 129 -1.80 -10.23 6.82
CA GLU A 129 -0.80 -9.26 7.27
C GLU A 129 0.19 -8.97 6.14
N ILE A 130 0.51 -7.69 5.99
CA ILE A 130 1.54 -7.21 5.06
C ILE A 130 2.68 -6.65 5.91
N PRO A 131 3.90 -7.21 5.82
CA PRO A 131 5.07 -6.63 6.46
C PRO A 131 5.25 -5.16 6.07
N LEU A 132 5.73 -4.31 6.96
CA LEU A 132 6.00 -2.90 6.67
C LEU A 132 7.51 -2.66 6.54
N MET A 133 7.86 -1.54 5.90
CA MET A 133 9.24 -1.11 5.68
C MET A 133 9.56 0.15 6.49
#